data_AF-A0A3Q1MIS2-F1
#
_entry.id   AF-A0A3Q1MIS2-F1
#
_cell.length_a   1.000
_cell.length_b   1.000
_cell.length_c   1.000
_cell.angle_alpha   90.00
_cell.angle_beta   90.00
_cell.angle_gamma   90.00
#
_symmetry.space_group_name_H-M   'P 1'
#
loop_
_entity.id
_entity.type
_entity.pdbx_description
1 polymer ?
#
loop_
_entity_poly.entity_id
_entity_poly.type
_entity_poly.pdbx_seq_one_letter_code
_entity_poly.pdbx_strand_id
1 'polypeptide(L)'
;MVPPPPGEESQTVVLPPGWQSYLSPQGRRYYVNTATNETTWERPSSSSGIPASPGPHRSSLPPTVNGYHTSGTPAHPPETAHMSVRKSTGDSQNLGSSSPSKKQSKENTITELERLEVERVEMIRQHLCQYTQLRHETDMFNQSTVEPVDQLLRKVDPAKDRELWVREHKTGNIRPVDMEI
;
A
#
# COMPACT_ATOMS: atom_id res chain seq x y z
N MET A 1 -9.73 -18.97 40.63
CA MET A 1 -10.64 -17.99 39.99
C MET A 1 -9.80 -16.97 39.27
N VAL A 2 -9.95 -16.87 37.95
CA VAL A 2 -9.46 -15.72 37.16
C VAL A 2 -10.67 -14.77 37.02
N PRO A 3 -10.54 -13.46 37.21
CA PRO A 3 -11.65 -12.55 36.95
C PRO A 3 -12.05 -12.60 35.48
N PRO A 4 -13.34 -12.51 35.13
CA PRO A 4 -13.73 -12.38 33.73
C PRO A 4 -13.12 -11.08 33.16
N PRO A 5 -12.71 -11.07 31.88
CA PRO A 5 -12.37 -9.81 31.22
C PRO A 5 -13.60 -8.88 31.27
N PRO A 6 -13.44 -7.58 31.55
CA PRO A 6 -14.55 -6.64 31.47
C PRO A 6 -15.12 -6.65 30.05
N GLY A 7 -16.45 -6.56 29.93
CA GLY A 7 -17.18 -6.79 28.68
C GLY A 7 -16.69 -5.93 27.51
N GLU A 8 -17.03 -6.23 26.27
CA GLU A 8 -18.41 -6.54 25.83
C GLU A 8 -19.48 -5.61 26.44
N GLU A 9 -19.07 -4.43 26.93
CA GLU A 9 -20.00 -3.30 26.98
C GLU A 9 -20.21 -2.79 25.57
N SER A 10 -21.45 -3.00 25.13
CA SER A 10 -22.16 -2.36 24.02
C SER A 10 -22.00 -0.83 24.00
N GLN A 11 -20.81 -0.31 23.71
CA GLN A 11 -20.60 1.11 23.45
C GLN A 11 -21.17 1.49 22.08
N THR A 12 -22.50 1.67 22.08
CA THR A 12 -23.29 2.40 21.10
C THR A 12 -22.97 3.89 21.10
N VAL A 13 -21.67 4.24 21.12
CA VAL A 13 -21.19 5.57 20.74
C VAL A 13 -21.49 5.69 19.25
N VAL A 14 -22.61 6.37 18.97
CA VAL A 14 -23.19 6.51 17.64
C VAL A 14 -22.13 7.04 16.69
N LEU A 15 -21.89 6.33 15.58
CA LEU A 15 -21.00 6.82 14.54
C LEU A 15 -21.54 8.16 13.99
N PRO A 16 -20.69 9.07 13.50
CA PRO A 16 -21.19 10.35 12.98
C PRO A 16 -22.16 10.10 11.81
N PRO A 17 -23.14 11.00 11.57
CA PRO A 17 -24.12 10.80 10.51
C PRO A 17 -23.48 10.45 9.17
N GLY A 18 -23.97 9.37 8.54
CA GLY A 18 -23.41 8.81 7.30
C GLY A 18 -22.35 7.72 7.49
N TRP A 19 -21.80 7.49 8.68
CA TRP A 19 -20.79 6.44 8.90
C TRP A 19 -21.40 5.11 9.35
N GLN A 20 -20.95 4.01 8.75
CA GLN A 20 -21.32 2.64 9.10
C GLN A 20 -20.06 1.80 9.35
N SER A 21 -20.10 0.88 10.31
CA SER A 21 -18.99 -0.05 10.60
C SER A 21 -19.25 -1.44 10.01
N TYR A 22 -18.24 -1.99 9.36
CA TYR A 22 -18.25 -3.33 8.79
C TYR A 22 -17.04 -4.14 9.29
N LEU A 23 -17.06 -5.46 9.07
CA LEU A 23 -15.92 -6.34 9.30
C LEU A 23 -15.37 -6.79 7.95
N SER A 24 -14.06 -6.70 7.77
CA SER A 24 -13.39 -7.28 6.60
C SER A 24 -13.43 -8.81 6.67
N PRO A 25 -13.17 -9.53 5.57
CA PRO A 25 -13.05 -11.00 5.59
C PRO A 25 -11.94 -11.51 6.54
N GLN A 26 -11.01 -10.65 6.96
CA GLN A 26 -9.95 -10.91 7.94
C GLN A 26 -10.36 -10.54 9.38
N GLY A 27 -11.65 -10.26 9.63
CA GLY A 27 -12.18 -9.91 10.95
C GLY A 27 -11.85 -8.50 11.45
N ARG A 28 -11.22 -7.65 10.63
CA ARG A 28 -10.84 -6.29 11.04
C ARG A 28 -12.00 -5.31 10.81
N ARG A 29 -12.34 -4.51 11.82
CA ARG A 29 -13.33 -3.43 11.67
C ARG A 29 -12.81 -2.34 10.73
N TYR A 30 -13.67 -1.89 9.81
CA TYR A 30 -13.48 -0.71 8.98
C TYR A 30 -14.76 0.12 8.97
N TYR A 31 -14.64 1.41 8.69
CA TYR A 31 -15.75 2.36 8.69
C TYR A 31 -15.91 2.95 7.30
N VAL A 32 -17.15 3.03 6.82
CA VAL A 32 -17.52 3.55 5.50
C VAL A 32 -18.45 4.72 5.68
N ASN A 33 -18.17 5.83 5.02
CA ASN A 33 -19.07 6.98 4.94
C ASN A 33 -19.99 6.80 3.72
N THR A 34 -21.27 6.52 3.94
CA THR A 34 -22.27 6.32 2.88
C THR A 34 -22.67 7.61 2.16
N ALA A 35 -22.25 8.79 2.64
CA ALA A 35 -22.47 10.06 1.95
C ALA A 35 -21.32 10.43 1.01
N THR A 36 -20.08 10.02 1.30
CA THR A 36 -18.89 10.35 0.49
C THR A 36 -18.23 9.15 -0.18
N ASN A 37 -18.64 7.92 0.15
CA ASN A 37 -17.98 6.65 -0.18
C ASN A 37 -16.53 6.54 0.34
N GLU A 38 -16.16 7.34 1.34
CA GLU A 38 -14.87 7.26 2.02
C GLU A 38 -14.78 6.00 2.89
N THR A 39 -13.59 5.40 2.99
CA THR A 39 -13.34 4.24 3.86
C THR A 39 -12.11 4.47 4.74
N THR A 40 -12.19 4.09 6.01
CA THR A 40 -11.08 4.23 6.97
C THR A 40 -10.99 3.04 7.92
N TRP A 41 -9.79 2.79 8.44
CA TRP A 41 -9.51 1.79 9.48
C TRP A 41 -9.64 2.34 10.90
N GLU A 42 -9.75 3.65 11.06
CA GLU A 42 -9.86 4.36 12.34
C GLU A 42 -11.31 4.77 12.60
N ARG A 43 -11.76 4.78 13.87
CA ARG A 43 -13.16 5.12 14.18
C ARG A 43 -13.37 6.63 13.96
N PRO A 44 -14.27 7.05 13.06
CA PRO A 44 -14.58 8.47 12.87
C PRO A 44 -15.24 9.03 14.14
N SER A 45 -14.73 10.16 14.64
CA SER A 45 -15.28 10.84 15.82
C SER A 45 -16.42 11.80 15.44
N SER A 46 -17.38 11.99 16.35
CA SER A 46 -18.52 12.91 16.17
C SER A 46 -18.16 14.39 16.33
N SER A 47 -16.87 14.73 16.31
CA SER A 47 -16.34 16.08 16.42
C SER A 47 -16.36 16.78 15.05
N SER A 48 -17.53 17.23 14.62
CA SER A 48 -17.68 18.03 13.40
C SER A 48 -16.96 19.38 13.54
N GLY A 49 -15.89 19.59 12.77
CA GLY A 49 -15.51 20.91 12.25
C GLY A 49 -14.35 21.67 12.90
N ILE A 50 -13.11 21.19 12.70
CA ILE A 50 -11.93 22.08 12.50
C ILE A 50 -11.02 21.44 11.44
N PRO A 51 -10.63 22.13 10.36
CA PRO A 51 -9.60 21.64 9.44
C PRO A 51 -8.21 21.90 10.04
N ALA A 52 -7.63 20.88 10.68
CA ALA A 52 -6.26 20.91 11.18
C ALA A 52 -5.40 19.83 10.49
N SER A 53 -4.67 20.26 9.48
CA SER A 53 -3.53 19.56 8.87
C SER A 53 -2.30 20.46 9.04
N PRO A 54 -1.04 19.97 9.11
CA PRO A 54 -0.59 18.59 8.85
C PRO A 54 0.23 17.94 9.99
N GLY A 55 0.30 16.61 10.00
CA GLY A 55 1.20 15.83 10.86
C GLY A 55 1.51 14.46 10.22
N PRO A 56 2.78 13.99 10.15
CA PRO A 56 3.14 12.95 9.19
C PRO A 56 3.06 11.53 9.76
N HIS A 57 2.20 10.69 9.18
CA HIS A 57 2.46 9.25 9.17
C HIS A 57 2.06 8.62 7.81
N ARG A 58 2.87 8.92 6.80
CA ARG A 58 2.75 8.29 5.48
C ARG A 58 3.11 6.80 5.55
N SER A 59 2.20 5.99 5.04
CA SER A 59 2.53 4.81 4.22
C SER A 59 3.32 3.69 4.91
N SER A 60 2.60 2.86 5.65
CA SER A 60 3.00 1.46 5.86
C SER A 60 3.08 0.71 4.53
N LEU A 61 4.30 0.38 4.09
CA LEU A 61 4.57 -0.74 3.19
C LEU A 61 5.21 -1.87 4.01
N PRO A 62 4.66 -3.09 4.02
CA PRO A 62 5.43 -4.25 4.46
C PRO A 62 6.40 -4.65 3.34
N PRO A 63 7.67 -4.99 3.64
CA PRO A 63 8.56 -5.59 2.65
C PRO A 63 8.12 -7.03 2.36
N THR A 64 7.83 -7.33 1.09
CA THR A 64 7.75 -8.72 0.62
C THR A 64 9.15 -9.31 0.58
N VAL A 65 9.43 -10.31 1.41
CA VAL A 65 10.51 -11.28 1.18
C VAL A 65 10.21 -12.63 1.86
N ASN A 66 10.21 -13.70 1.04
CA ASN A 66 10.29 -15.14 1.34
C ASN A 66 9.31 -15.82 2.33
N GLY A 67 8.67 -16.91 1.89
CA GLY A 67 7.98 -17.86 2.78
C GLY A 67 7.07 -18.89 2.10
N TYR A 68 7.66 -19.93 1.49
CA TYR A 68 7.03 -21.13 0.90
C TYR A 68 5.96 -21.84 1.78
N HIS A 69 4.88 -22.34 1.15
CA HIS A 69 4.20 -23.65 1.34
C HIS A 69 2.89 -23.67 0.51
N THR A 70 2.80 -24.35 -0.64
CA THR A 70 2.51 -25.79 -0.90
C THR A 70 1.12 -26.32 -0.52
N SER A 71 0.43 -26.83 -1.56
CA SER A 71 -0.60 -27.90 -1.59
C SER A 71 -2.04 -27.62 -1.13
N GLY A 72 -3.03 -28.18 -1.86
CA GLY A 72 -4.43 -28.17 -1.42
C GLY A 72 -5.57 -28.38 -2.44
N THR A 73 -5.44 -29.23 -3.47
CA THR A 73 -6.60 -29.66 -4.30
C THR A 73 -7.23 -30.94 -3.72
N PRO A 74 -8.57 -31.07 -3.73
CA PRO A 74 -9.18 -32.34 -4.15
C PRO A 74 -10.40 -32.15 -5.09
N ALA A 75 -10.89 -33.24 -5.68
CA ALA A 75 -11.77 -33.25 -6.86
C ALA A 75 -13.23 -33.77 -6.62
N HIS A 76 -14.06 -33.56 -7.65
CA HIS A 76 -15.40 -34.12 -8.00
C HIS A 76 -15.48 -35.68 -8.04
N PRO A 77 -16.60 -36.37 -8.44
CA PRO A 77 -18.03 -36.04 -8.73
C PRO A 77 -19.00 -36.97 -7.89
N PRO A 78 -20.17 -37.58 -8.31
CA PRO A 78 -21.16 -37.40 -9.41
C PRO A 78 -22.68 -37.44 -8.97
N GLU A 79 -23.56 -38.00 -9.84
CA GLU A 79 -24.99 -38.43 -9.75
C GLU A 79 -26.11 -37.35 -9.92
N THR A 80 -26.84 -37.23 -11.07
CA THR A 80 -27.91 -38.08 -11.71
C THR A 80 -29.28 -38.02 -10.99
N ALA A 81 -30.47 -37.90 -11.59
CA ALA A 81 -30.96 -37.60 -12.97
C ALA A 81 -32.48 -37.23 -12.92
N HIS A 82 -33.16 -37.02 -14.07
CA HIS A 82 -34.63 -37.04 -14.36
C HIS A 82 -35.57 -36.03 -13.62
N MET A 83 -36.67 -35.49 -14.19
CA MET A 83 -37.52 -35.83 -15.36
C MET A 83 -37.79 -34.67 -16.34
N SER A 84 -38.52 -34.96 -17.43
CA SER A 84 -38.76 -34.11 -18.61
C SER A 84 -40.24 -33.69 -18.78
N VAL A 85 -40.48 -32.84 -19.78
CA VAL A 85 -41.76 -32.50 -20.46
C VAL A 85 -42.75 -31.55 -19.77
N ARG A 86 -42.79 -30.29 -20.28
CA ARG A 86 -43.96 -29.84 -21.06
C ARG A 86 -43.64 -28.68 -22.02
N LYS A 87 -44.20 -28.77 -23.22
CA LYS A 87 -44.02 -27.84 -24.35
C LYS A 87 -45.17 -26.83 -24.35
N SER A 88 -44.86 -25.54 -24.30
CA SER A 88 -45.83 -24.47 -24.45
C SER A 88 -45.54 -23.71 -25.74
N THR A 89 -46.39 -23.94 -26.76
CA THR A 89 -46.41 -23.10 -27.97
C THR A 89 -46.87 -21.71 -27.56
N GLY A 90 -45.99 -20.73 -27.67
CA GLY A 90 -46.27 -19.32 -27.38
C GLY A 90 -45.76 -18.46 -28.53
N ASP A 91 -46.56 -18.37 -29.58
CA ASP A 91 -46.28 -17.45 -30.68
C ASP A 91 -46.39 -16.01 -30.17
N SER A 92 -45.37 -15.20 -30.42
CA SER A 92 -45.36 -13.76 -30.15
C SER A 92 -44.41 -13.10 -31.15
N GLN A 93 -44.93 -12.92 -32.36
CA GLN A 93 -44.27 -12.13 -33.40
C GLN A 93 -44.08 -10.67 -32.95
N ASN A 94 -42.93 -10.10 -33.32
CA ASN A 94 -42.67 -8.65 -33.41
C ASN A 94 -42.72 -7.86 -32.07
N LEU A 95 -41.95 -6.79 -31.86
CA LEU A 95 -41.49 -5.80 -32.81
C LEU A 95 -39.98 -5.54 -32.75
N GLY A 96 -39.30 -5.89 -33.84
CA GLY A 96 -37.93 -5.45 -34.12
C GLY A 96 -37.88 -3.98 -34.55
N SER A 97 -38.22 -3.04 -33.67
CA SER A 97 -38.21 -1.59 -33.95
C SER A 97 -37.16 -0.86 -33.12
N SER A 98 -35.89 -1.24 -33.33
CA SER A 98 -34.76 -0.38 -32.95
C SER A 98 -34.78 0.87 -33.85
N SER A 99 -35.48 1.92 -33.44
CA SER A 99 -35.47 3.19 -34.15
C SER A 99 -34.03 3.66 -34.39
N PRO A 100 -33.62 4.07 -35.62
CA PRO A 100 -32.23 4.34 -35.97
C PRO A 100 -31.52 5.25 -34.96
N SER A 101 -32.22 6.30 -34.50
CA SER A 101 -31.73 7.28 -33.52
C SER A 101 -31.32 6.65 -32.18
N LYS A 102 -31.96 5.56 -31.73
CA LYS A 102 -31.63 4.86 -30.48
C LYS A 102 -30.44 3.90 -30.60
N LYS A 103 -30.08 3.47 -31.81
CA LYS A 103 -28.82 2.73 -32.06
C LYS A 103 -27.65 3.71 -32.14
N GLN A 104 -27.78 4.74 -32.98
CA GLN A 104 -26.77 5.77 -33.18
C GLN A 104 -26.39 6.49 -31.88
N SER A 105 -27.37 6.81 -31.01
CA SER A 105 -27.08 7.40 -29.69
C SER A 105 -26.28 6.47 -28.76
N LYS A 106 -26.41 5.15 -28.90
CA LYS A 106 -25.65 4.18 -28.08
C LYS A 106 -24.25 3.95 -28.67
N GLU A 107 -24.15 3.84 -29.99
CA GLU A 107 -22.87 3.71 -30.70
C GLU A 107 -21.98 4.94 -30.43
N ASN A 108 -22.52 6.16 -30.52
CA ASN A 108 -21.79 7.38 -30.17
C ASN A 108 -21.28 7.39 -28.72
N THR A 109 -22.07 6.90 -27.75
CA THR A 109 -21.62 6.81 -26.35
C THR A 109 -20.60 5.70 -26.12
N ILE A 110 -20.62 4.62 -26.89
CA ILE A 110 -19.60 3.55 -26.83
C ILE A 110 -18.26 4.11 -27.32
N THR A 111 -18.24 4.78 -28.47
CA THR A 111 -17.01 5.39 -29.02
C THR A 111 -16.43 6.46 -28.08
N GLU A 112 -17.27 7.27 -27.42
CA GLU A 112 -16.78 8.26 -26.45
C GLU A 112 -16.23 7.62 -25.17
N LEU A 113 -16.81 6.51 -24.69
CA LEU A 113 -16.24 5.74 -23.58
C LEU A 113 -14.91 5.08 -23.95
N GLU A 114 -14.77 4.56 -25.18
CA GLU A 114 -13.51 4.03 -25.70
C GLU A 114 -12.43 5.13 -25.78
N ARG A 115 -12.80 6.34 -26.24
CA ARG A 115 -11.91 7.51 -26.28
C ARG A 115 -11.42 7.90 -24.88
N LEU A 116 -12.34 7.96 -23.91
CA LEU A 116 -12.02 8.27 -22.51
C LEU A 116 -11.17 7.18 -21.84
N GLU A 117 -11.35 5.91 -22.19
CA GLU A 117 -10.51 4.83 -21.68
C GLU A 117 -9.08 4.91 -22.23
N VAL A 118 -8.90 5.22 -23.53
CA VAL A 118 -7.58 5.47 -24.11
C VAL A 118 -6.90 6.67 -23.43
N GLU A 119 -7.63 7.76 -23.21
CA GLU A 119 -7.14 8.95 -22.50
C GLU A 119 -6.74 8.63 -21.05
N ARG A 120 -7.55 7.84 -20.34
CA ARG A 120 -7.26 7.36 -18.97
C ARG A 120 -6.02 6.46 -18.92
N VAL A 121 -5.89 5.52 -19.85
CA VAL A 121 -4.73 4.62 -19.94
C VAL A 121 -3.46 5.40 -20.23
N GLU A 122 -3.51 6.37 -21.15
CA GLU A 122 -2.37 7.22 -21.49
C GLU A 122 -1.97 8.13 -20.32
N MET A 123 -2.93 8.71 -19.60
CA MET A 123 -2.67 9.46 -18.37
C MET A 123 -2.03 8.58 -17.27
N ILE A 124 -2.47 7.33 -17.11
CA ILE A 124 -1.84 6.38 -16.17
C ILE A 124 -0.42 6.05 -16.62
N ARG A 125 -0.20 5.80 -17.92
CA ARG A 125 1.13 5.55 -18.50
C ARG A 125 2.07 6.74 -18.25
N GLN A 126 1.59 7.96 -18.43
CA GLN A 126 2.35 9.18 -18.16
C GLN A 126 2.77 9.29 -16.69
N HIS A 127 1.84 9.08 -15.74
CA HIS A 127 2.16 9.11 -14.31
C HIS A 127 3.10 7.97 -13.90
N LEU A 128 2.99 6.78 -14.50
CA LEU A 128 3.93 5.68 -14.27
C LEU A 128 5.35 6.04 -14.76
N CYS A 129 5.49 6.68 -15.93
CA CYS A 129 6.77 7.20 -16.40
C CYS A 129 7.36 8.25 -15.43
N GLN A 130 6.55 9.21 -14.96
CA GLN A 130 6.97 10.20 -13.96
C GLN A 130 7.41 9.54 -12.64
N TYR A 131 6.67 8.53 -12.17
CA TYR A 131 7.04 7.76 -10.98
C TYR A 131 8.39 7.04 -11.17
N THR A 132 8.62 6.39 -12.32
CA THR A 132 9.92 5.73 -12.58
C THR A 132 11.07 6.72 -12.66
N GLN A 133 10.84 7.92 -13.21
CA GLN A 133 11.83 9.00 -13.26
C GLN A 133 12.18 9.50 -11.85
N LEU A 134 11.18 9.87 -11.05
CA LEU A 134 11.37 10.32 -9.66
C LEU A 134 12.05 9.24 -8.81
N ARG A 135 11.75 7.96 -9.05
CA ARG A 135 12.40 6.86 -8.34
C ARG A 135 13.89 6.77 -8.70
N HIS A 136 14.23 6.84 -9.98
CA HIS A 136 15.62 6.85 -10.42
C HIS A 136 16.40 8.06 -9.88
N GLU A 137 15.81 9.25 -9.92
CA GLU A 137 16.40 10.47 -9.34
C GLU A 137 16.61 10.36 -7.83
N THR A 138 15.64 9.78 -7.10
CA THR A 138 15.75 9.53 -5.66
C THR A 138 16.87 8.53 -5.37
N ASP A 139 16.97 7.44 -6.14
CA ASP A 139 18.02 6.44 -5.97
C ASP A 139 19.41 7.03 -6.27
N MET A 140 19.55 7.87 -7.32
CA MET A 140 20.80 8.60 -7.61
C MET A 140 21.17 9.60 -6.50
N PHE A 141 20.20 10.38 -6.00
CA PHE A 141 20.45 11.32 -4.91
C PHE A 141 20.88 10.59 -3.63
N ASN A 142 20.19 9.50 -3.27
CA ASN A 142 20.56 8.67 -2.13
C ASN A 142 21.97 8.10 -2.28
N GLN A 143 22.33 7.59 -3.46
CA GLN A 143 23.70 7.10 -3.73
C GLN A 143 24.75 8.22 -3.62
N SER A 144 24.44 9.44 -4.09
CA SER A 144 25.31 10.61 -3.93
C SER A 144 25.61 10.97 -2.47
N THR A 145 24.78 10.57 -1.49
CA THR A 145 24.99 10.97 -0.09
C THR A 145 26.20 10.32 0.58
N VAL A 146 26.68 9.17 0.09
CA VAL A 146 27.81 8.44 0.69
C VAL A 146 29.18 8.81 0.11
N GLU A 147 29.23 9.43 -1.07
CA GLU A 147 30.50 9.86 -1.71
C GLU A 147 31.41 10.73 -0.81
N PRO A 148 30.91 11.68 -0.01
CA PRO A 148 31.75 12.42 0.94
C PRO A 148 32.37 11.53 2.03
N VAL A 149 31.66 10.48 2.46
CA VAL A 149 32.15 9.50 3.43
C VAL A 149 33.27 8.65 2.82
N ASP A 150 33.08 8.17 1.59
CA ASP A 150 34.11 7.41 0.87
C ASP A 150 35.36 8.27 0.57
N GLN A 151 35.20 9.57 0.35
CA GLN A 151 36.32 10.51 0.25
C GLN A 151 37.08 10.71 1.57
N LEU A 152 36.41 10.62 2.71
CA LEU A 152 37.05 10.64 4.03
C LEU A 152 37.74 9.31 4.33
N LEU A 153 37.09 8.17 4.04
CA LEU A 153 37.64 6.83 4.23
C LEU A 153 38.95 6.64 3.42
N ARG A 154 39.01 7.14 2.18
CA ARG A 154 40.24 7.13 1.37
C ARG A 154 41.38 8.00 1.92
N LYS A 155 41.12 8.88 2.89
CA LYS A 155 42.12 9.75 3.53
C LYS A 155 42.59 9.24 4.90
N VAL A 156 42.01 8.16 5.42
CA VAL A 156 42.40 7.56 6.71
C VAL A 156 43.84 7.04 6.60
N ASP A 157 44.69 7.47 7.54
CA ASP A 157 46.10 7.10 7.61
C ASP A 157 46.44 6.71 9.05
N PRO A 158 46.39 5.40 9.39
CA PRO A 158 46.63 4.94 10.76
C PRO A 158 48.00 5.30 11.32
N ALA A 159 49.00 5.57 10.47
CA ALA A 159 50.32 5.99 10.92
C ALA A 159 50.31 7.45 11.39
N LYS A 160 49.63 8.34 10.66
CA LYS A 160 49.42 9.73 11.08
C LYS A 160 48.52 9.83 12.31
N ASP A 161 47.43 9.08 12.36
CA ASP A 161 46.52 9.08 13.51
C ASP A 161 47.24 8.60 14.78
N ARG A 162 48.07 7.56 14.67
CA ARG A 162 48.94 7.10 15.76
C ARG A 162 49.99 8.16 16.13
N GLU A 163 50.59 8.85 15.18
CA GLU A 163 51.57 9.90 15.48
C GLU A 163 50.92 11.07 16.23
N LEU A 164 49.73 11.51 15.81
CA LEU A 164 48.94 12.54 16.48
C LEU A 164 48.61 12.13 17.93
N TRP A 165 48.09 10.92 18.14
CA TRP A 165 47.75 10.43 19.48
C TRP A 165 48.99 10.34 20.38
N VAL A 166 50.09 9.78 19.87
CA VAL A 166 51.36 9.71 20.61
C VAL A 166 51.90 11.10 20.91
N ARG A 167 51.78 12.07 20.01
CA ARG A 167 52.24 13.45 20.23
C ARG A 167 51.55 14.11 21.44
N GLU A 168 50.27 13.81 21.64
CA GLU A 168 49.48 14.33 22.77
C GLU A 168 49.70 13.52 24.08
N HIS A 169 49.84 12.20 24.00
CA HIS A 169 49.80 11.30 25.17
C HIS A 169 51.18 10.73 25.61
N LYS A 170 52.30 11.15 25.00
CA LYS A 170 53.63 10.59 25.28
C LYS A 170 54.19 10.99 26.63
N THR A 171 54.48 10.00 27.47
CA THR A 171 55.07 10.16 28.81
C THR A 171 56.59 10.38 28.80
N GLY A 172 57.30 10.06 27.71
CA GLY A 172 58.74 10.25 27.62
C GLY A 172 59.37 9.73 26.32
N ASN A 173 60.59 10.19 26.04
CA ASN A 173 61.35 9.87 24.80
C ASN A 173 62.49 8.88 25.05
N ILE A 174 62.94 8.81 26.30
CA ILE A 174 64.19 8.18 26.71
C ILE A 174 63.89 6.73 27.04
N ARG A 175 64.68 5.80 26.50
CA ARG A 175 64.61 4.39 26.91
C ARG A 175 65.43 4.21 28.19
N PRO A 176 64.98 3.37 29.14
CA PRO A 176 65.81 2.99 30.28
C PRO A 176 67.15 2.39 29.83
N VAL A 177 68.18 2.56 30.66
CA VAL A 177 69.53 2.01 30.47
C VAL A 177 69.88 1.27 31.76
N ASP A 178 70.55 0.14 31.62
CA ASP A 178 71.01 -0.66 32.76
C ASP A 178 72.10 0.09 33.54
N MET A 179 72.14 -0.12 34.85
CA MET A 179 73.12 0.49 35.75
C MET A 179 74.24 -0.51 36.00
N GLU A 180 75.49 -0.13 35.79
CA GLU A 180 76.64 -0.95 36.19
C GLU A 180 76.75 -0.97 37.72
N ILE A 181 76.90 -2.17 38.30
CA ILE A 181 76.91 -2.45 39.76
C ILE A 181 78.16 -3.26 40.10
#